data_AF-A0A1W9QV30-F1
#
_entry.id   AF-A0A1W9QV30-F1
#
_cell.length_a   1.000
_cell.length_b   1.000
_cell.length_c   1.000
_cell.angle_alpha   90.00
_cell.angle_beta   90.00
_cell.angle_gamma   90.00
#
_symmetry.space_group_name_H-M   'P 1'
#
loop_
_entity.id
_entity.type
_entity.pdbx_description
1 polymer ?
#
loop_
_entity_poly.entity_id
_entity_poly.type
_entity_poly.pdbx_seq_one_letter_code
_entity_poly.pdbx_strand_id
1 'polypeptide(L)'
;MNKLFLIFMILMVSLAAREEAFATKECPAFNNMKHSKNTHAVHLDTAQKYTILKYHKGQALILIKGEQPAQRWVNDECFSKSENGSNPMNVKKSDSGIVSIEDELSKSSVKTDLTRHTKKYKYNNTSKYDNPKLSQHNLLALSWHNAFCETHRYRKECKRSLLPFGKGKYREKHFV
;
A
#
# COMPACT_ATOMS: atom_id res chain seq x y z
N MET A 1 -22.14 22.28 25.53
CA MET A 1 -21.30 22.52 24.34
C MET A 1 -19.87 21.98 24.44
N ASN A 2 -19.36 21.59 25.61
CA ASN A 2 -17.94 21.18 25.74
C ASN A 2 -17.64 19.74 25.33
N LYS A 3 -18.65 18.84 25.28
CA LYS A 3 -18.44 17.42 24.92
C LYS A 3 -18.06 17.21 23.45
N LEU A 4 -18.64 17.99 22.52
CA LEU A 4 -18.33 17.91 21.10
C LEU A 4 -16.90 18.36 20.79
N PHE A 5 -16.44 19.41 21.48
CA PHE A 5 -15.07 19.91 21.37
C PHE A 5 -14.05 18.88 21.85
N LEU A 6 -14.38 18.16 22.93
CA LEU A 6 -13.53 17.10 23.49
C LEU A 6 -13.41 15.89 22.54
N ILE A 7 -14.51 15.50 21.88
CA ILE A 7 -14.50 14.43 20.86
C ILE A 7 -13.65 14.85 19.65
N PHE A 8 -13.78 16.10 19.19
CA PHE A 8 -13.02 16.61 18.05
C PHE A 8 -11.52 16.67 18.36
N MET A 9 -11.15 17.05 19.59
CA MET A 9 -9.75 17.01 20.05
C MET A 9 -9.19 15.57 20.07
N ILE A 10 -9.93 14.60 20.58
CA ILE A 10 -9.49 13.18 20.64
C ILE A 10 -9.34 12.60 19.23
N LEU A 11 -10.25 12.94 18.31
CA LEU A 11 -10.17 12.51 16.92
C LEU A 11 -8.88 13.02 16.26
N MET A 12 -8.56 14.31 16.42
CA MET A 12 -7.36 14.90 15.81
C MET A 12 -6.05 14.30 16.35
N VAL A 13 -5.99 13.95 17.63
CA VAL A 13 -4.82 13.28 18.22
C VAL A 13 -4.63 11.86 17.66
N SER A 14 -5.73 11.12 17.46
CA SER A 14 -5.69 9.74 16.96
C SER A 14 -5.17 9.65 15.51
N LEU A 15 -5.43 10.66 14.67
CA LEU A 15 -4.98 10.66 13.26
C LEU A 15 -3.45 10.90 13.10
N ALA A 16 -2.76 11.37 14.13
CA ALA A 16 -1.35 11.75 14.06
C ALA A 16 -0.38 10.72 14.68
N ALA A 17 -0.87 9.60 15.19
CA ALA A 17 -0.02 8.58 15.82
C ALA A 17 0.82 7.84 14.76
N ARG A 18 2.09 8.22 14.61
CA ARG A 18 3.10 7.47 13.86
C ARG A 18 4.01 6.74 14.82
N GLU A 19 4.23 5.45 14.57
CA GLU A 19 5.17 4.66 15.34
C GLU A 19 6.60 5.07 14.98
N GLU A 20 7.39 5.41 16.00
CA GLU A 20 8.79 5.76 15.83
C GLU A 20 9.62 5.00 16.86
N ALA A 21 10.67 4.33 16.42
CA ALA A 21 11.53 3.51 17.27
C ALA A 21 13.01 3.76 16.99
N PHE A 22 13.84 3.55 18.01
CA PHE A 22 15.30 3.51 17.87
C PHE A 22 15.73 2.11 17.44
N ALA A 23 16.77 2.05 16.60
CA ALA A 23 17.37 0.78 16.26
C ALA A 23 18.14 0.23 17.47
N THR A 24 17.98 -1.06 17.75
CA THR A 24 18.70 -1.75 18.85
C THR A 24 20.10 -2.16 18.43
N LYS A 25 20.30 -2.39 17.14
CA LYS A 25 21.55 -2.84 16.53
C LYS A 25 21.71 -2.21 15.15
N GLU A 26 22.95 -2.12 14.69
CA GLU A 26 23.24 -1.69 13.33
C GLU A 26 22.67 -2.70 12.32
N CYS A 27 21.68 -2.26 11.55
CA CYS A 27 20.96 -3.12 10.62
C CYS A 27 21.03 -2.60 9.19
N PRO A 28 21.28 -3.47 8.19
CA PRO A 28 21.24 -3.06 6.80
C PRO A 28 19.81 -2.73 6.37
N ALA A 29 19.64 -1.60 5.67
CA ALA A 29 18.36 -1.11 5.17
C ALA A 29 18.24 -1.32 3.65
N PHE A 30 17.40 -2.26 3.24
CA PHE A 30 17.26 -2.68 1.85
C PHE A 30 16.20 -1.91 1.09
N ASN A 31 16.39 -1.77 -0.22
CA ASN A 31 15.43 -1.12 -1.11
C ASN A 31 14.14 -1.96 -1.30
N ASN A 32 14.21 -3.27 -1.05
CA ASN A 32 13.10 -4.20 -1.29
C ASN A 32 12.98 -5.23 -0.16
N MET A 33 11.79 -5.81 -0.05
CA MET A 33 11.45 -6.81 0.97
C MET A 33 12.26 -8.11 0.83
N LYS A 34 12.81 -8.40 -0.35
CA LYS A 34 13.65 -9.58 -0.61
C LYS A 34 15.11 -9.42 -0.15
N HIS A 35 15.47 -8.23 0.34
CA HIS A 35 16.82 -7.90 0.79
C HIS A 35 17.91 -8.12 -0.28
N SER A 36 17.58 -7.93 -1.56
CA SER A 36 18.54 -8.18 -2.65
C SER A 36 19.40 -6.98 -3.02
N LYS A 37 18.99 -5.76 -2.66
CA LYS A 37 19.71 -4.52 -2.97
C LYS A 37 19.65 -3.53 -1.82
N ASN A 38 20.80 -3.07 -1.37
CA ASN A 38 20.96 -1.95 -0.42
C ASN A 38 21.76 -0.84 -1.11
N THR A 39 21.05 0.15 -1.67
CA THR A 39 21.70 1.29 -2.36
C THR A 39 22.35 2.19 -1.32
N HIS A 40 23.57 2.68 -1.59
CA HIS A 40 24.39 3.45 -0.64
C HIS A 40 24.80 2.69 0.64
N ALA A 41 24.61 1.35 0.68
CA ALA A 41 24.98 0.52 1.82
C ALA A 41 24.51 1.11 3.16
N VAL A 42 23.24 1.53 3.21
CA VAL A 42 22.69 2.24 4.38
C VAL A 42 22.53 1.25 5.53
N HIS A 43 23.02 1.65 6.69
CA HIS A 43 22.84 0.96 7.97
C HIS A 43 22.10 1.87 8.94
N LEU A 44 21.27 1.26 9.80
CA LEU A 44 20.61 1.97 10.88
C LEU A 44 21.61 2.32 11.97
N ASP A 45 21.47 3.54 12.49
CA ASP A 45 22.18 4.06 13.64
C ASP A 45 21.32 3.87 14.89
N THR A 46 21.93 3.35 15.96
CA THR A 46 21.27 3.11 17.25
C THR A 46 20.92 4.40 17.99
N ALA A 47 21.60 5.50 17.70
CA ALA A 47 21.29 6.82 18.24
C ALA A 47 20.16 7.53 17.47
N GLN A 48 19.75 7.01 16.31
CA GLN A 48 18.75 7.64 15.45
C GLN A 48 17.37 6.98 15.60
N LYS A 49 16.34 7.83 15.62
CA LYS A 49 14.93 7.40 15.62
C LYS A 49 14.41 7.29 14.19
N TYR A 50 13.73 6.18 13.89
CA TYR A 50 13.15 5.91 12.58
C TYR A 50 11.63 5.81 12.67
N THR A 51 10.93 6.30 11.65
CA THR A 51 9.47 6.12 11.53
C THR A 51 9.17 4.77 10.91
N ILE A 52 8.39 3.95 11.61
CA ILE A 52 7.94 2.64 11.13
C ILE A 52 6.61 2.84 10.39
N LEU A 53 6.59 2.46 9.12
CA LEU A 53 5.44 2.59 8.25
C LEU A 53 4.56 1.34 8.26
N LYS A 54 5.19 0.15 8.31
CA LYS A 54 4.49 -1.13 8.23
C LYS A 54 5.36 -2.29 8.70
N TYR A 55 4.77 -3.25 9.42
CA TYR A 55 5.36 -4.57 9.63
C TYR A 55 4.81 -5.58 8.63
N HIS A 56 5.67 -6.47 8.13
CA HIS A 56 5.26 -7.56 7.24
C HIS A 56 6.30 -8.69 7.24
N LYS A 57 5.87 -9.91 7.57
CA LYS A 57 6.69 -11.14 7.51
C LYS A 57 8.05 -11.02 8.24
N GLY A 58 8.06 -10.53 9.49
CA GLY A 58 9.30 -10.39 10.28
C GLY A 58 10.21 -9.24 9.82
N GLN A 59 9.67 -8.30 9.05
CA GLN A 59 10.38 -7.14 8.55
C GLN A 59 9.57 -5.88 8.83
N ALA A 60 10.26 -4.76 8.95
CA ALA A 60 9.67 -3.43 9.06
C ALA A 60 10.03 -2.62 7.82
N LEU A 61 9.03 -1.97 7.23
CA LEU A 61 9.20 -0.89 6.28
C LEU A 61 9.34 0.41 7.07
N ILE A 62 10.47 1.08 6.91
CA ILE A 62 10.81 2.30 7.64
C ILE A 62 11.07 3.45 6.69
N LEU A 63 11.00 4.67 7.23
CA LEU A 63 11.35 5.90 6.52
C LEU A 63 12.69 6.46 7.02
N ILE A 64 13.68 6.49 6.14
CA ILE A 64 14.99 7.10 6.37
C ILE A 64 15.02 8.45 5.65
N LYS A 65 15.14 9.54 6.43
CA LYS A 65 15.18 10.90 5.89
C LYS A 65 16.51 11.13 5.17
N GLY A 66 16.47 11.71 3.97
CA GLY A 66 17.65 12.05 3.18
C GLY A 66 18.16 10.96 2.23
N GLU A 67 17.65 9.73 2.34
CA GLU A 67 18.06 8.61 1.49
C GLU A 67 17.19 8.44 0.22
N GLN A 68 17.77 7.86 -0.83
CA GLN A 68 17.05 7.49 -2.06
C GLN A 68 17.25 6.00 -2.39
N PRO A 69 16.22 5.15 -2.23
CA PRO A 69 14.87 5.45 -1.74
C PRO A 69 14.84 5.70 -0.23
N ALA A 70 13.93 6.58 0.20
CA ALA A 70 13.72 6.92 1.61
C ALA A 70 12.98 5.79 2.36
N GLN A 71 12.09 5.07 1.67
CA GLN A 71 11.41 3.91 2.23
C GLN A 71 12.28 2.67 2.06
N ARG A 72 12.61 2.00 3.17
CA ARG A 72 13.49 0.83 3.17
C ARG A 72 12.99 -0.28 4.09
N TRP A 73 13.33 -1.51 3.72
CA TRP A 73 13.01 -2.71 4.47
C TRP A 73 14.18 -3.10 5.38
N VAL A 74 13.87 -3.40 6.63
CA VAL A 74 14.81 -3.89 7.65
C VAL A 74 14.17 -5.07 8.38
N ASN A 75 14.97 -5.93 9.01
CA ASN A 75 14.43 -6.98 9.88
C ASN A 75 13.75 -6.35 11.10
N ASP A 76 12.64 -6.92 11.57
CA ASP A 76 11.91 -6.37 12.71
C ASP A 76 12.69 -6.50 14.03
N GLU A 77 13.58 -7.49 14.16
CA GLU A 77 14.54 -7.64 15.26
C GLU A 77 15.44 -6.41 15.49
N CYS A 78 15.58 -5.55 14.49
CA CYS A 78 16.32 -4.29 14.59
C CYS A 78 15.62 -3.28 15.49
N PHE A 79 14.35 -3.51 15.81
CA PHE A 79 13.56 -2.75 16.77
C PHE A 79 13.15 -3.72 17.89
N SER A 80 13.57 -3.44 19.12
CA SER A 80 13.15 -4.25 20.26
C SER A 80 11.62 -4.18 20.38
N LYS A 81 10.95 -5.31 20.16
CA LYS A 81 9.66 -5.53 20.83
C LYS A 81 9.97 -5.60 22.31
N SER A 82 9.52 -4.61 23.06
CA SER A 82 9.54 -4.70 24.52
C SER A 82 8.65 -5.88 24.95
N GLU A 83 9.23 -7.08 25.02
CA GLU A 83 8.64 -8.24 25.70
C GLU A 83 8.86 -8.19 27.23
N ASN A 84 9.50 -7.14 27.75
CA ASN A 84 9.74 -6.96 29.19
C ASN A 84 8.77 -5.95 29.82
N GLY A 85 7.48 -6.11 29.51
CA GLY A 85 6.40 -5.70 30.39
C GLY A 85 5.75 -6.97 30.94
N SER A 86 6.18 -7.39 32.13
CA SER A 86 5.58 -8.48 32.89
C SER A 86 4.08 -8.24 33.10
N ASN A 87 3.26 -8.83 32.22
CA ASN A 87 1.82 -8.99 32.44
C ASN A 87 1.56 -10.47 32.79
N PRO A 88 1.13 -10.79 34.02
CA PRO A 88 0.70 -12.13 34.36
C PRO A 88 -0.73 -12.32 33.84
N MET A 89 -0.88 -12.64 32.56
CA MET A 89 -2.15 -13.16 32.07
C MET A 89 -1.88 -14.21 30.99
N ASN A 90 -1.87 -15.45 31.45
CA ASN A 90 -1.75 -16.66 30.65
C ASN A 90 -2.96 -16.74 29.70
N VAL A 91 -2.84 -16.19 28.49
CA VAL A 91 -3.84 -16.38 27.43
C VAL A 91 -3.24 -17.33 26.41
N LYS A 92 -3.77 -18.56 26.41
CA LYS A 92 -3.45 -19.59 25.42
C LYS A 92 -3.67 -19.04 24.02
N LYS A 93 -2.73 -19.37 23.12
CA LYS A 93 -2.83 -19.18 21.67
C LYS A 93 -4.20 -19.71 21.20
N SER A 94 -5.08 -18.81 20.82
CA SER A 94 -6.38 -19.14 20.23
C SER A 94 -6.19 -19.17 18.72
N ASP A 95 -6.51 -20.32 18.13
CA ASP A 95 -6.55 -20.51 16.68
C ASP A 95 -7.53 -19.51 16.07
N SER A 96 -7.01 -18.57 15.28
CA SER A 96 -7.82 -17.65 14.49
C SER A 96 -8.39 -18.41 13.29
N GLY A 97 -9.58 -18.98 13.46
CA GLY A 97 -10.41 -19.44 12.37
C GLY A 97 -10.71 -18.27 11.42
N ILE A 98 -10.33 -18.43 10.16
CA ILE A 98 -10.65 -17.51 9.08
C ILE A 98 -12.18 -17.52 8.90
N VAL A 99 -12.84 -16.40 9.21
CA VAL A 99 -14.27 -16.21 8.90
C VAL A 99 -14.34 -15.66 7.47
N SER A 100 -14.96 -16.46 6.59
CA SER A 100 -15.25 -16.14 5.19
C SER A 100 -16.08 -14.85 5.06
N ILE A 101 -15.61 -13.94 4.20
CA ILE A 101 -16.20 -12.64 3.89
C ILE A 101 -17.27 -12.81 2.80
N GLU A 102 -18.20 -13.74 2.99
CA GLU A 102 -19.20 -14.09 1.96
C GLU A 102 -20.59 -13.46 2.20
N ASP A 103 -20.86 -12.92 3.40
CA ASP A 103 -22.23 -12.55 3.80
C ASP A 103 -22.62 -11.06 3.73
N GLU A 104 -21.70 -10.13 3.44
CA GLU A 104 -21.99 -8.68 3.49
C GLU A 104 -22.14 -8.02 2.09
N LEU A 105 -22.20 -8.80 1.01
CA LEU A 105 -22.33 -8.27 -0.36
C LEU A 105 -23.79 -8.03 -0.82
N SER A 106 -24.78 -8.36 0.01
CA SER A 106 -26.20 -8.36 -0.38
C SER A 106 -26.92 -7.00 -0.26
N LYS A 107 -26.27 -5.93 0.23
CA LYS A 107 -26.97 -4.66 0.57
C LYS A 107 -26.63 -3.41 -0.23
N SER A 108 -25.71 -3.45 -1.21
CA SER A 108 -25.29 -2.24 -1.94
C SER A 108 -25.42 -2.37 -3.46
N SER A 109 -26.63 -2.62 -3.97
CA SER A 109 -26.95 -2.50 -5.40
C SER A 109 -27.50 -1.11 -5.72
N VAL A 110 -26.63 -0.10 -5.74
CA VAL A 110 -26.97 1.21 -6.33
C VAL A 110 -26.68 1.14 -7.83
N LYS A 111 -27.76 1.13 -8.63
CA LYS A 111 -27.71 1.23 -10.10
C LYS A 111 -27.12 2.59 -10.51
N THR A 112 -25.92 2.60 -11.08
CA THR A 112 -25.45 3.73 -11.89
C THR A 112 -25.41 3.31 -13.35
N ASP A 113 -26.29 3.92 -14.13
CA ASP A 113 -26.41 3.78 -15.56
C ASP A 113 -25.26 4.55 -16.23
N LEU A 114 -24.32 3.86 -16.87
CA LEU A 114 -23.21 4.49 -17.60
C LEU A 114 -23.35 4.17 -19.09
N THR A 115 -23.82 5.15 -19.84
CA THR A 115 -23.95 5.15 -21.30
C THR A 115 -22.59 4.98 -21.96
N ARG A 116 -22.40 3.86 -22.66
CA ARG A 116 -21.16 3.51 -23.36
C ARG A 116 -21.13 4.13 -24.77
N HIS A 117 -20.29 5.14 -24.98
CA HIS A 117 -19.89 5.58 -26.33
C HIS A 117 -18.77 4.67 -26.88
N THR A 118 -19.12 3.61 -27.60
CA THR A 118 -18.16 2.83 -28.41
C THR A 118 -18.41 3.04 -29.89
N LYS A 119 -17.52 3.80 -30.54
CA LYS A 119 -17.42 3.90 -31.99
C LYS A 119 -16.87 2.59 -32.57
N LYS A 120 -17.71 1.94 -33.39
CA LYS A 120 -17.43 1.37 -34.72
C LYS A 120 -16.30 0.31 -34.84
N TYR A 121 -16.65 -0.95 -34.58
CA TYR A 121 -16.16 -2.08 -35.37
C TYR A 121 -17.35 -2.72 -36.10
N LYS A 122 -17.22 -2.87 -37.42
CA LYS A 122 -18.24 -3.38 -38.34
C LYS A 122 -18.27 -4.91 -38.20
N TYR A 123 -19.31 -5.45 -37.56
CA TYR A 123 -19.50 -6.89 -37.39
C TYR A 123 -20.26 -7.44 -38.59
N ASN A 124 -19.64 -8.35 -39.35
CA ASN A 124 -20.36 -9.19 -40.30
C ASN A 124 -21.03 -10.33 -39.52
N ASN A 125 -22.35 -10.41 -39.62
CA ASN A 125 -23.19 -11.37 -38.92
C ASN A 125 -22.90 -12.81 -39.35
N THR A 126 -22.58 -13.67 -38.38
CA THR A 126 -23.11 -15.04 -38.34
C THR A 126 -23.62 -15.32 -36.93
N SER A 127 -24.93 -15.56 -36.86
CA SER A 127 -25.66 -15.95 -35.66
C SER A 127 -25.21 -17.34 -35.20
N LYS A 128 -24.39 -17.42 -34.16
CA LYS A 128 -24.08 -18.72 -33.53
C LYS A 128 -23.63 -18.66 -32.07
N TYR A 129 -23.99 -17.62 -31.32
CA TYR A 129 -23.87 -17.64 -29.87
C TYR A 129 -25.03 -16.87 -29.26
N ASP A 130 -26.01 -17.65 -28.81
CA ASP A 130 -27.07 -17.21 -27.89
C ASP A 130 -26.47 -16.47 -26.70
N ASN A 131 -27.12 -15.35 -26.36
CA ASN A 131 -26.96 -14.53 -25.15
C ASN A 131 -25.83 -14.98 -24.20
N PRO A 132 -24.62 -14.38 -24.24
CA PRO A 132 -23.65 -14.63 -23.20
C PRO A 132 -24.25 -14.09 -21.89
N LYS A 133 -24.68 -15.00 -21.01
CA LYS A 133 -25.07 -14.71 -19.63
C LYS A 133 -23.99 -13.82 -19.04
N LEU A 134 -24.29 -12.53 -18.90
CA LEU A 134 -23.31 -11.53 -18.47
C LEU A 134 -22.70 -12.01 -17.15
N SER A 135 -21.36 -12.09 -17.09
CA SER A 135 -20.67 -12.48 -15.86
C SER A 135 -21.10 -11.53 -14.74
N GLN A 136 -21.75 -12.08 -13.70
CA GLN A 136 -22.17 -11.31 -12.52
C GLN A 136 -20.97 -10.83 -11.67
N HIS A 137 -19.76 -11.31 -11.99
CA HIS A 137 -18.54 -11.00 -11.28
C HIS A 137 -17.62 -10.21 -12.22
N ASN A 138 -17.44 -8.93 -11.91
CA ASN A 138 -16.45 -8.08 -12.56
C ASN A 138 -15.20 -8.05 -11.69
N LEU A 139 -14.05 -8.31 -12.30
CA LEU A 139 -12.75 -8.14 -11.64
C LEU A 139 -12.26 -6.72 -11.88
N LEU A 140 -12.27 -5.90 -10.83
CA LEU A 140 -11.59 -4.62 -10.84
C LEU A 140 -10.10 -4.85 -10.57
N ALA A 141 -9.28 -4.75 -11.62
CA ALA A 141 -7.84 -4.82 -11.49
C ALA A 141 -7.25 -3.41 -11.40
N LEU A 142 -6.75 -3.05 -10.22
CA LEU A 142 -5.97 -1.83 -10.00
C LEU A 142 -4.48 -2.20 -9.92
N SER A 143 -3.64 -1.49 -10.65
CA SER A 143 -2.19 -1.70 -10.63
C SER A 143 -1.49 -0.53 -9.94
N TRP A 144 -0.43 -0.83 -9.19
CA TRP A 144 0.45 0.20 -8.67
C TRP A 144 1.36 0.68 -9.79
N HIS A 145 1.05 1.84 -10.36
CA HIS A 145 1.73 2.37 -11.54
C HIS A 145 3.26 2.51 -11.35
N ASN A 146 3.71 3.09 -10.22
CA ASN A 146 5.15 3.26 -9.95
C ASN A 146 5.91 1.92 -9.91
N ALA A 147 5.42 0.94 -9.14
CA ALA A 147 6.05 -0.39 -9.05
C ALA A 147 6.00 -1.15 -10.39
N PHE A 148 4.89 -1.04 -11.13
CA PHE A 148 4.79 -1.59 -12.49
C PHE A 148 5.85 -0.98 -13.41
N CYS A 149 6.01 0.34 -13.39
CA CYS A 149 6.98 1.05 -14.22
C CYS A 149 8.43 0.87 -13.79
N GLU A 150 8.72 0.43 -12.57
CA GLU A 150 10.07 0.03 -12.17
C GLU A 150 10.58 -1.16 -13.00
N THR A 151 9.71 -2.14 -13.27
CA THR A 151 10.04 -3.35 -14.04
C THR A 151 9.72 -3.22 -15.54
N HIS A 152 8.83 -2.30 -15.92
CA HIS A 152 8.34 -2.13 -17.30
C HIS A 152 8.68 -0.76 -17.92
N ARG A 153 9.89 -0.26 -17.68
CA ARG A 153 10.33 1.09 -18.10
C ARG A 153 10.19 1.41 -19.59
N TYR A 154 10.26 0.40 -20.46
CA TYR A 154 10.20 0.58 -21.92
C TYR A 154 8.76 0.80 -22.45
N ARG A 155 7.74 0.54 -21.62
CA ARG A 155 6.33 0.74 -21.96
C ARG A 155 6.00 2.24 -22.06
N LYS A 156 5.12 2.61 -22.99
CA LYS A 156 4.85 4.02 -23.33
C LYS A 156 4.27 4.79 -22.14
N GLU A 157 3.45 4.15 -21.33
CA GLU A 157 2.86 4.65 -20.08
C GLU A 157 3.91 4.92 -19.00
N CYS A 158 5.06 4.25 -19.05
CA CYS A 158 6.16 4.41 -18.10
C CYS A 158 7.28 5.33 -18.60
N LYS A 159 7.25 5.74 -19.88
CA LYS A 159 8.24 6.64 -20.46
C LYS A 159 8.06 8.04 -19.88
N ARG A 160 8.97 8.44 -19.01
CA ARG A 160 9.11 9.84 -18.60
C ARG A 160 9.61 10.63 -19.82
N SER A 161 8.89 11.68 -20.19
CA SER A 161 9.29 12.60 -21.25
C SER A 161 10.70 13.14 -20.95
N LEU A 162 11.69 12.76 -21.76
CA LEU A 162 13.07 13.25 -21.67
C LEU A 162 13.25 14.62 -22.35
N LEU A 163 12.20 15.15 -23.00
CA LEU A 163 12.23 16.48 -23.60
C LEU A 163 11.55 17.49 -22.67
N PRO A 164 12.24 18.59 -22.27
CA PRO A 164 11.67 19.63 -21.43
C PRO A 164 10.71 20.56 -22.20
N PHE A 165 10.56 20.37 -23.51
CA PHE A 165 9.72 21.22 -24.34
C PHE A 165 8.36 20.57 -24.61
N GLY A 166 7.36 20.98 -23.83
CA GLY A 166 5.99 21.10 -24.34
C GLY A 166 4.95 20.06 -23.93
N LYS A 167 5.23 19.10 -23.03
CA LYS A 167 4.17 18.26 -22.45
C LYS A 167 4.22 18.33 -20.93
N GLY A 168 3.13 18.86 -20.36
CA GLY A 168 3.02 19.22 -18.95
C GLY A 168 3.60 18.16 -18.02
N LYS A 169 4.43 18.62 -17.09
CA LYS A 169 4.96 17.84 -15.97
C LYS A 169 3.86 16.90 -15.47
N TYR A 170 4.11 15.60 -15.56
CA TYR A 170 3.26 14.59 -14.94
C TYR A 170 3.21 14.92 -13.44
N ARG A 171 2.19 15.67 -13.05
CA ARG A 171 1.94 16.04 -11.67
C ARG A 171 1.40 14.79 -11.01
N GLU A 172 2.18 14.21 -10.11
CA GLU A 172 1.77 13.18 -9.15
C GLU A 172 0.67 13.73 -8.23
N LYS A 173 -0.49 14.07 -8.79
CA LYS A 173 -1.65 14.65 -8.10
C LYS A 173 -2.78 13.66 -7.90
N HIS A 174 -2.55 12.38 -8.21
CA HIS A 174 -3.56 11.34 -8.07
C HIS A 174 -3.02 10.25 -7.16
N PHE A 175 -2.98 10.57 -5.87
CA PHE A 175 -3.10 9.59 -4.80
C PHE A 175 -4.38 9.95 -4.04
N VAL A 176 -5.38 9.08 -4.16
CA VAL A 176 -6.47 8.98 -3.19
C VAL A 176 -5.97 8.07 -2.08
#